data_AF-A0A838R7J8-F1
#
_entry.id   AF-A0A838R7J8-F1
#
_cell.length_a   1.000
_cell.length_b   1.000
_cell.length_c   1.000
_cell.angle_alpha   90.00
_cell.angle_beta   90.00
_cell.angle_gamma   90.00
#
_symmetry.space_group_name_H-M   'P 1'
#
loop_
_entity.id
_entity.type
_entity.pdbx_description
1 polymer ?
#
loop_
_entity_poly.entity_id
_entity_poly.type
_entity_poly.pdbx_seq_one_letter_code
_entity_poly.pdbx_strand_id
1 'polypeptide(L)'
;LYVPYRILRVIVKASTDAPAEYRQTANHPSPQASREAVDESVKLEEVNPGGAPMRGADVHRAAFHGTGAPWRRRGHTGWRQAAHAELLARPVRDRASSLIGSMLAAGVVAPVASLLACMVFAPDLPVELVLWTGTVATLASWALMVPGQLAEARMEDHAPLRFMQLLLGAVVGLAAWAVAQSLYLDIPASHDFSPGPGDSLSAQLFSQRYDSLQQAYRAGSVQMPPAMYAAYFAFFFLVLRWWRLSESTRSTRVSLWLTAWTAFIGWAMTFFWWFPQPIGLMLAAVIAFTVQLSSPWLSPSRRRELAQRAA
;
A
#
# COMPACT_ATOMS: atom_id res chain seq x y z
N LEU A 1 2.24 14.37 -10.81
CA LEU A 1 1.06 14.46 -11.71
C LEU A 1 1.06 13.43 -12.86
N TYR A 2 2.13 12.66 -13.09
CA TYR A 2 2.25 11.71 -14.22
C TYR A 2 1.50 10.37 -14.03
N VAL A 3 1.35 9.91 -12.78
CA VAL A 3 0.66 8.65 -12.44
C VAL A 3 -0.85 8.67 -12.73
N PRO A 4 -1.63 9.71 -12.32
CA PRO A 4 -3.06 9.75 -12.66
C PRO A 4 -3.28 9.84 -14.17
N TYR A 5 -2.41 10.52 -14.91
CA TYR A 5 -2.45 10.58 -16.37
C TYR A 5 -2.25 9.20 -17.02
N ARG A 6 -1.32 8.38 -16.51
CA ARG A 6 -1.15 6.99 -16.99
C ARG A 6 -2.36 6.10 -16.72
N ILE A 7 -2.95 6.20 -15.52
CA ILE A 7 -4.16 5.43 -15.19
C ILE A 7 -5.32 5.85 -16.10
N LEU A 8 -5.52 7.16 -16.28
CA LEU A 8 -6.57 7.67 -17.18
C LEU A 8 -6.33 7.23 -18.63
N ARG A 9 -5.08 7.25 -19.10
CA ARG A 9 -4.71 6.83 -20.46
C ARG A 9 -4.96 5.34 -20.70
N VAL A 10 -4.69 4.47 -19.72
CA VAL A 10 -4.95 3.03 -19.84
C VAL A 10 -6.45 2.74 -19.89
N ILE A 11 -7.25 3.43 -19.08
CA ILE A 11 -8.72 3.29 -19.08
C ILE A 11 -9.31 3.77 -20.40
N VAL A 12 -8.89 4.94 -20.90
CA VAL A 12 -9.37 5.48 -22.18
C VAL A 12 -9.01 4.53 -23.31
N LYS A 13 -7.75 4.07 -23.38
CA LYS A 13 -7.28 3.18 -24.45
C LYS A 13 -8.00 1.83 -24.45
N ALA A 14 -8.25 1.26 -23.27
CA ALA A 14 -9.02 0.02 -23.13
C ALA A 14 -10.52 0.19 -23.50
N SER A 15 -11.06 1.41 -23.43
CA SER A 15 -12.46 1.68 -23.77
C SER A 15 -12.68 2.08 -25.24
N THR A 16 -11.65 2.58 -25.91
CA THR A 16 -11.76 3.05 -27.30
C THR A 16 -11.27 2.04 -28.34
N ASP A 17 -10.40 1.10 -27.95
CA ASP A 17 -9.90 0.08 -28.87
C ASP A 17 -10.89 -1.09 -28.92
N ALA A 18 -11.89 -0.98 -29.81
CA ALA A 18 -12.63 -2.14 -30.31
C ALA A 18 -11.65 -3.15 -30.95
N PRO A 19 -11.90 -4.47 -30.91
CA PRO A 19 -10.93 -5.47 -31.33
C PRO A 19 -10.68 -5.38 -32.83
N ALA A 20 -9.59 -4.71 -33.20
CA ALA A 20 -9.15 -4.60 -34.58
C ALA A 20 -8.28 -5.81 -34.94
N GLU A 21 -8.71 -6.51 -35.97
CA GLU A 21 -8.06 -7.64 -36.59
C GLU A 21 -6.59 -7.39 -36.93
N TYR A 22 -5.82 -8.46 -36.75
CA TYR A 22 -4.41 -8.61 -37.06
C TYR A 22 -4.12 -8.17 -38.51
N ARG A 23 -3.36 -7.09 -38.70
CA ARG A 23 -2.77 -6.74 -40.01
C ARG A 23 -1.26 -6.64 -39.89
N GLN A 24 -0.61 -7.60 -40.54
CA GLN A 24 0.84 -7.77 -40.66
C GLN A 24 1.52 -6.64 -41.47
N THR A 25 2.73 -6.31 -41.01
CA THR A 25 3.97 -5.96 -41.73
C THR A 25 3.97 -4.89 -42.83
N ALA A 26 4.79 -3.85 -42.64
CA ALA A 26 5.78 -3.45 -43.64
C ALA A 26 6.92 -2.61 -42.99
N ASN A 27 8.15 -3.03 -43.27
CA ASN A 27 9.40 -2.33 -43.00
C ASN A 27 9.47 -0.96 -43.73
N HIS A 28 10.15 0.03 -43.14
CA HIS A 28 11.16 0.85 -43.84
C HIS A 28 11.99 1.74 -42.88
N PRO A 29 13.22 2.14 -43.27
CA PRO A 29 14.26 2.69 -42.40
C PRO A 29 14.30 4.23 -42.32
N SER A 30 15.06 4.70 -41.34
CA SER A 30 15.41 6.10 -41.00
C SER A 30 16.05 6.90 -42.15
N PRO A 31 16.01 8.24 -42.07
CA PRO A 31 17.27 8.97 -41.78
C PRO A 31 17.13 10.26 -40.92
N GLN A 32 18.32 10.78 -40.60
CA GLN A 32 18.78 11.80 -39.65
C GLN A 32 18.33 13.27 -39.85
N ALA A 33 18.71 14.07 -38.82
CA ALA A 33 18.92 15.52 -38.76
C ALA A 33 17.65 16.36 -38.51
N SER A 34 17.57 17.29 -37.55
CA SER A 34 18.49 18.41 -37.34
C SER A 34 18.28 19.07 -35.96
N ARG A 35 19.40 19.40 -35.29
CA ARG A 35 19.70 20.71 -34.69
C ARG A 35 18.53 21.72 -34.59
N GLU A 36 18.21 22.14 -33.38
CA GLU A 36 18.00 23.57 -33.10
C GLU A 36 18.24 23.86 -31.61
N ALA A 37 19.07 24.87 -31.38
CA ALA A 37 19.42 25.43 -30.09
C ALA A 37 18.38 26.49 -29.74
N VAL A 38 17.88 26.48 -28.51
CA VAL A 38 17.21 27.65 -27.92
C VAL A 38 17.77 27.86 -26.53
N ASP A 39 18.56 28.93 -26.47
CA ASP A 39 19.01 29.65 -25.30
C ASP A 39 17.91 30.67 -24.97
N GLU A 40 17.39 30.68 -23.74
CA GLU A 40 16.78 31.91 -23.21
C GLU A 40 16.85 31.95 -21.68
N SER A 41 17.88 32.68 -21.25
CA SER A 41 18.13 33.31 -19.98
C SER A 41 16.87 33.81 -19.25
N VAL A 42 16.60 33.29 -18.05
CA VAL A 42 15.69 33.92 -17.08
C VAL A 42 16.51 34.72 -16.07
N LYS A 43 16.21 36.01 -16.09
CA LYS A 43 16.80 37.14 -15.39
C LYS A 43 16.54 37.07 -13.88
N LEU A 44 17.61 37.17 -13.09
CA LEU A 44 17.56 37.47 -11.66
C LEU A 44 17.18 38.95 -11.49
N GLU A 45 16.10 39.23 -10.77
CA GLU A 45 15.76 40.57 -10.30
C GLU A 45 16.08 40.64 -8.80
N GLU A 46 17.26 41.16 -8.53
CA GLU A 46 17.71 41.70 -7.25
C GLU A 46 17.44 43.23 -7.26
N VAL A 47 17.45 43.88 -6.08
CA VAL A 47 17.23 45.33 -5.80
C VAL A 47 15.81 45.61 -5.25
N ASN A 48 15.59 46.12 -4.03
CA ASN A 48 16.34 47.13 -3.29
C ASN A 48 16.09 47.04 -1.76
N PRO A 49 17.13 47.22 -0.92
CA PRO A 49 16.99 47.55 0.50
C PRO A 49 17.07 49.09 0.71
N GLY A 50 16.29 49.60 1.67
CA GLY A 50 16.58 50.88 2.31
C GLY A 50 15.54 51.98 2.07
N GLY A 51 14.94 52.46 3.17
CA GLY A 51 14.01 53.58 3.10
C GLY A 51 13.34 54.02 4.40
N ALA A 52 14.11 54.13 5.49
CA ALA A 52 13.95 55.11 6.59
C ALA A 52 12.66 55.19 7.45
N PRO A 53 12.76 55.74 8.68
CA PRO A 53 11.73 55.63 9.71
C PRO A 53 10.81 56.86 9.76
N MET A 54 9.50 56.64 9.87
CA MET A 54 8.58 57.69 10.34
C MET A 54 7.93 57.31 11.67
N ARG A 55 8.40 58.06 12.65
CA ARG A 55 7.91 58.30 14.00
C ARG A 55 6.66 59.18 13.90
N GLY A 56 5.54 58.77 14.50
CA GLY A 56 4.45 59.69 14.75
C GLY A 56 3.07 59.07 14.93
N ALA A 57 2.48 59.39 16.09
CA ALA A 57 1.06 59.46 16.36
C ALA A 57 0.33 58.16 16.73
N ASP A 58 0.33 57.93 18.05
CA ASP A 58 -0.78 57.39 18.84
C ASP A 58 -2.16 57.78 18.29
N VAL A 59 -2.89 56.85 17.68
CA VAL A 59 -4.36 56.94 17.58
C VAL A 59 -4.96 55.53 17.49
N HIS A 60 -5.88 55.23 18.42
CA HIS A 60 -6.79 54.09 18.49
C HIS A 60 -6.21 52.70 18.80
N ARG A 61 -5.93 52.53 20.09
CA ARG A 61 -6.05 51.26 20.82
C ARG A 61 -7.54 50.84 20.87
N ALA A 62 -8.11 50.49 19.72
CA ALA A 62 -9.37 49.77 19.66
C ALA A 62 -9.10 48.36 20.16
N ALA A 63 -9.49 48.11 21.41
CA ALA A 63 -9.55 46.78 21.99
C ALA A 63 -10.50 45.93 21.14
N PHE A 64 -9.95 45.26 20.11
CA PHE A 64 -10.55 44.06 19.58
C PHE A 64 -10.49 43.02 20.70
N HIS A 65 -11.48 43.07 21.59
CA HIS A 65 -12.00 41.89 22.25
C HIS A 65 -12.55 40.98 21.16
N GLY A 66 -11.64 40.36 20.41
CA GLY A 66 -11.97 39.17 19.66
C GLY A 66 -12.45 38.18 20.70
N THR A 67 -13.76 38.02 20.77
CA THR A 67 -14.42 36.82 21.27
C THR A 67 -14.01 35.69 20.34
N GLY A 68 -12.73 35.33 20.40
CA GLY A 68 -12.19 34.12 19.85
C GLY A 68 -12.90 33.02 20.59
N ALA A 69 -14.07 32.63 20.08
CA ALA A 69 -14.83 31.50 20.55
C ALA A 69 -13.81 30.38 20.70
N PRO A 70 -13.60 29.83 21.92
CA PRO A 70 -12.61 28.80 22.13
C PRO A 70 -13.10 27.58 21.37
N TRP A 71 -12.69 27.48 20.10
CA TRP A 71 -13.08 26.43 19.18
C TRP A 71 -12.66 25.12 19.82
N ARG A 72 -13.67 24.46 20.39
CA ARG A 72 -13.60 23.33 21.31
C ARG A 72 -12.83 22.17 20.67
N ARG A 73 -11.51 22.13 20.87
CA ARG A 73 -10.69 20.93 20.64
C ARG A 73 -10.83 19.87 21.75
N ARG A 74 -11.72 20.07 22.73
CA ARG A 74 -11.91 19.15 23.88
C ARG A 74 -12.68 17.86 23.56
N GLY A 75 -13.28 17.69 22.38
CA GLY A 75 -14.14 16.53 22.09
C GLY A 75 -13.45 15.30 21.48
N HIS A 76 -12.28 15.43 20.85
CA HIS A 76 -11.73 14.34 20.02
C HIS A 76 -10.95 13.28 20.79
N THR A 77 -10.40 13.59 21.97
CA THR A 77 -9.64 12.64 22.78
C THR A 77 -10.56 11.74 23.61
N GLY A 78 -11.68 12.26 24.12
CA GLY A 78 -12.60 11.53 25.00
C GLY A 78 -13.27 10.33 24.33
N TRP A 79 -13.78 10.46 23.09
CA TRP A 79 -14.49 9.35 22.44
C TRP A 79 -13.57 8.16 22.13
N ARG A 80 -12.29 8.39 21.83
CA ARG A 80 -11.33 7.30 21.58
C ARG A 80 -11.07 6.51 22.86
N GLN A 81 -10.87 7.22 23.98
CA GLN A 81 -10.71 6.59 25.29
C GLN A 81 -11.95 5.78 25.67
N ALA A 82 -13.15 6.33 25.46
CA ALA A 82 -14.41 5.62 25.68
C ALA A 82 -14.54 4.38 24.79
N ALA A 83 -14.18 4.48 23.50
CA ALA A 83 -14.18 3.34 22.58
C ALA A 83 -13.17 2.26 23.01
N HIS A 84 -11.96 2.64 23.44
CA HIS A 84 -10.98 1.70 23.98
C HIS A 84 -11.47 1.03 25.26
N ALA A 85 -12.09 1.77 26.18
CA ALA A 85 -12.68 1.20 27.39
C ALA A 85 -13.80 0.19 27.05
N GLU A 86 -14.66 0.50 26.07
CA GLU A 86 -15.68 -0.43 25.59
C GLU A 86 -15.07 -1.69 24.97
N LEU A 87 -14.00 -1.55 24.16
CA LEU A 87 -13.30 -2.69 23.58
C LEU A 87 -12.62 -3.58 24.64
N LEU A 88 -12.03 -2.97 25.67
CA LEU A 88 -11.45 -3.69 26.80
C LEU A 88 -12.49 -4.42 27.63
N ALA A 89 -13.71 -3.88 27.73
CA ALA A 89 -14.83 -4.51 28.42
C ALA A 89 -15.46 -5.69 27.65
N ARG A 90 -15.20 -5.84 26.34
CA ARG A 90 -15.77 -6.94 25.55
C ARG A 90 -15.23 -8.29 26.02
N PRO A 91 -16.10 -9.30 26.23
CA PRO A 91 -15.65 -10.64 26.60
C PRO A 91 -14.83 -11.28 25.47
N VAL A 92 -13.89 -12.15 25.83
CA VAL A 92 -12.96 -12.79 24.89
C VAL A 92 -13.71 -13.58 23.81
N ARG A 93 -14.84 -14.20 24.16
CA ARG A 93 -15.70 -14.94 23.21
C ARG A 93 -16.22 -14.05 22.07
N ASP A 94 -16.64 -12.83 22.38
CA ASP A 94 -17.16 -11.88 21.38
C ASP A 94 -16.04 -11.35 20.49
N ARG A 95 -14.82 -11.21 21.03
CA ARG A 95 -13.64 -10.85 20.23
C ARG A 95 -13.27 -11.98 19.28
N ALA A 96 -13.28 -13.22 19.75
CA ALA A 96 -13.00 -14.38 18.93
C ALA A 96 -14.03 -14.57 17.81
N SER A 97 -15.33 -14.44 18.11
CA SER A 97 -16.38 -14.52 17.09
C SER A 97 -16.27 -13.40 16.05
N SER A 98 -15.96 -12.17 16.49
CA SER A 98 -15.71 -11.04 15.59
C SER A 98 -14.48 -11.28 14.71
N LEU A 99 -13.40 -11.83 15.26
CA LEU A 99 -12.18 -12.14 14.51
C LEU A 99 -12.45 -13.21 13.46
N ILE A 100 -13.09 -14.32 13.83
CA ILE A 100 -13.48 -15.39 12.89
C ILE A 100 -14.35 -14.83 11.78
N GLY A 101 -15.34 -13.97 12.11
CA GLY A 101 -16.17 -13.29 11.11
C GLY A 101 -15.34 -12.45 10.13
N SER A 102 -14.35 -11.70 10.63
CA SER A 102 -13.46 -10.91 9.76
C SER A 102 -12.53 -11.78 8.90
N MET A 103 -12.07 -12.93 9.41
CA MET A 103 -11.25 -13.88 8.66
C MET A 103 -12.05 -14.55 7.54
N LEU A 104 -13.30 -14.95 7.80
CA LEU A 104 -14.20 -15.48 6.79
C LEU A 104 -14.50 -14.44 5.70
N ALA A 105 -14.78 -13.19 6.09
CA ALA A 105 -14.95 -12.10 5.14
C ALA A 105 -13.70 -11.90 4.27
N ALA A 106 -12.50 -11.94 4.86
CA ALA A 106 -11.25 -11.86 4.11
C ALA A 106 -11.07 -13.03 3.14
N GLY A 107 -11.52 -14.24 3.49
CA GLY A 107 -11.51 -15.41 2.61
C GLY A 107 -12.33 -15.23 1.33
N VAL A 108 -13.37 -14.38 1.36
CA VAL A 108 -14.18 -14.07 0.17
C VAL A 108 -13.67 -12.82 -0.54
N VAL A 109 -13.31 -11.78 0.22
CA VAL A 109 -12.89 -10.49 -0.35
C VAL A 109 -11.55 -10.61 -1.09
N ALA A 110 -10.57 -11.36 -0.57
CA ALA A 110 -9.25 -11.42 -1.18
C ALA A 110 -9.28 -12.04 -2.59
N PRO A 111 -9.92 -13.20 -2.84
CA PRO A 111 -10.04 -13.75 -4.20
C PRO A 111 -10.72 -12.81 -5.19
N VAL A 112 -11.79 -12.12 -4.78
CA VAL A 112 -12.48 -11.12 -5.64
C VAL A 112 -11.57 -9.95 -5.94
N ALA A 113 -10.89 -9.40 -4.93
CA ALA A 113 -9.94 -8.30 -5.11
C ALA A 113 -8.74 -8.70 -5.97
N SER A 114 -8.24 -9.94 -5.81
CA SER A 114 -7.18 -10.51 -6.64
C SER A 114 -7.60 -10.65 -8.10
N LEU A 115 -8.81 -11.15 -8.37
CA LEU A 115 -9.33 -11.24 -9.74
C LEU A 115 -9.38 -9.86 -10.39
N LEU A 116 -9.95 -8.86 -9.70
CA LEU A 116 -10.02 -7.49 -10.20
C LEU A 116 -8.64 -6.88 -10.42
N ALA A 117 -7.70 -7.11 -9.51
CA ALA A 117 -6.34 -6.59 -9.65
C ALA A 117 -5.61 -7.25 -10.82
N CYS A 118 -5.72 -8.57 -10.98
CA CYS A 118 -5.10 -9.27 -12.09
C CYS A 118 -5.69 -8.82 -13.43
N MET A 119 -7.02 -8.58 -13.53
CA MET A 119 -7.65 -8.03 -14.74
C MET A 119 -7.07 -6.68 -15.16
N VAL A 120 -6.57 -5.88 -14.21
CA VAL A 120 -5.96 -4.57 -14.47
C VAL A 120 -4.48 -4.68 -14.84
N PHE A 121 -3.73 -5.58 -14.20
CA PHE A 121 -2.27 -5.63 -14.30
C PHE A 121 -1.72 -6.73 -15.22
N ALA A 122 -2.50 -7.76 -15.51
CA ALA A 122 -2.09 -8.93 -16.30
C ALA A 122 -3.27 -9.37 -17.18
N PRO A 123 -3.53 -8.71 -18.32
CA PRO A 123 -4.70 -9.00 -19.15
C PRO A 123 -4.74 -10.44 -19.67
N ASP A 124 -3.57 -11.04 -19.91
CA ASP A 124 -3.41 -12.45 -20.29
C ASP A 124 -3.39 -13.36 -19.06
N LEU A 125 -4.44 -13.28 -18.24
CA LEU A 125 -4.60 -13.88 -16.92
C LEU A 125 -4.32 -15.40 -16.88
N PRO A 126 -3.19 -15.87 -16.31
CA PRO A 126 -3.12 -17.26 -15.88
C PRO A 126 -4.04 -17.43 -14.67
N VAL A 127 -4.93 -18.43 -14.71
CA VAL A 127 -5.83 -18.73 -13.60
C VAL A 127 -5.05 -19.06 -12.32
N GLU A 128 -3.87 -19.65 -12.49
CA GLU A 128 -2.89 -19.97 -11.45
C GLU A 128 -2.45 -18.72 -10.70
N LEU A 129 -2.23 -17.60 -11.41
CA LEU A 129 -1.85 -16.33 -10.78
C LEU A 129 -2.99 -15.75 -9.94
N VAL A 130 -4.24 -15.87 -10.41
CA VAL A 130 -5.42 -15.42 -9.66
C VAL A 130 -5.63 -16.26 -8.40
N LEU A 131 -5.54 -17.59 -8.52
CA LEU A 131 -5.65 -18.51 -7.39
C LEU A 131 -4.53 -18.29 -6.37
N TRP A 132 -3.30 -18.12 -6.85
CA TRP A 132 -2.14 -17.85 -6.02
C TRP A 132 -2.27 -16.52 -5.27
N THR A 133 -2.54 -15.42 -5.98
CA THR A 133 -2.69 -14.09 -5.36
C THR A 133 -3.84 -14.04 -4.38
N GLY A 134 -5.00 -14.64 -4.70
CA GLY A 134 -6.15 -14.76 -3.79
C GLY A 134 -5.78 -15.48 -2.50
N THR A 135 -5.18 -16.67 -2.62
CA THR A 135 -4.77 -17.49 -1.47
C THR A 135 -3.76 -16.77 -0.60
N VAL A 136 -2.72 -16.19 -1.20
CA VAL A 136 -1.68 -15.46 -0.48
C VAL A 136 -2.25 -14.22 0.21
N ALA A 137 -3.13 -13.47 -0.46
CA ALA A 137 -3.76 -12.30 0.14
C ALA A 137 -4.70 -12.66 1.31
N THR A 138 -5.41 -13.80 1.23
CA THR A 138 -6.20 -14.33 2.34
C THR A 138 -5.32 -14.69 3.53
N LEU A 139 -4.26 -15.48 3.33
CA LEU A 139 -3.32 -15.87 4.39
C LEU A 139 -2.65 -14.67 5.03
N ALA A 140 -2.19 -13.71 4.21
CA ALA A 140 -1.60 -12.46 4.66
C ALA A 140 -2.60 -11.65 5.50
N SER A 141 -3.86 -11.56 5.08
CA SER A 141 -4.89 -10.83 5.82
C SER A 141 -5.17 -11.46 7.19
N TRP A 142 -5.24 -12.79 7.26
CA TRP A 142 -5.38 -13.52 8.53
C TRP A 142 -4.20 -13.28 9.46
N ALA A 143 -2.98 -13.39 8.92
CA ALA A 143 -1.74 -13.14 9.64
C ALA A 143 -1.62 -11.71 10.18
N LEU A 144 -2.28 -10.72 9.55
CA LEU A 144 -2.31 -9.33 10.03
C LEU A 144 -3.43 -9.06 11.04
N MET A 145 -4.59 -9.71 10.91
CA MET A 145 -5.74 -9.50 11.81
C MET A 145 -5.55 -10.14 13.19
N VAL A 146 -4.97 -11.34 13.26
CA VAL A 146 -4.74 -12.06 14.54
C VAL A 146 -3.88 -11.23 15.51
N PRO A 147 -2.69 -10.70 15.13
CA PRO A 147 -1.93 -9.79 15.96
C PRO A 147 -2.71 -8.56 16.39
N GLY A 148 -3.45 -7.96 15.45
CA GLY A 148 -4.16 -6.70 15.68
C GLY A 148 -5.18 -6.84 16.80
N GLN A 149 -5.94 -7.93 16.82
CA GLN A 149 -6.92 -8.20 17.87
C GLN A 149 -6.29 -8.52 19.23
N LEU A 150 -5.14 -9.22 19.25
CA LEU A 150 -4.40 -9.47 20.49
C LEU A 150 -3.75 -8.19 21.05
N ALA A 151 -3.28 -7.32 20.15
CA ALA A 151 -2.65 -6.04 20.46
C ALA A 151 -3.62 -4.99 20.98
N GLU A 152 -4.88 -4.99 20.50
CA GLU A 152 -5.91 -4.03 20.91
C GLU A 152 -6.11 -4.02 22.44
N ALA A 153 -5.76 -5.10 23.14
CA ALA A 153 -5.83 -5.20 24.59
C ALA A 153 -4.60 -4.66 25.35
N ARG A 154 -3.46 -4.43 24.68
CA ARG A 154 -2.16 -4.12 25.29
C ARG A 154 -1.41 -3.05 24.48
N MET A 155 -1.86 -1.80 24.56
CA MET A 155 -1.34 -0.71 23.70
C MET A 155 0.01 -0.11 24.13
N GLU A 156 0.67 -0.61 25.17
CA GLU A 156 1.86 0.06 25.71
C GLU A 156 3.15 -0.23 24.92
N ASP A 157 3.30 -1.44 24.34
CA ASP A 157 4.54 -1.84 23.64
C ASP A 157 4.35 -2.20 22.16
N HIS A 158 4.97 -1.44 21.26
CA HIS A 158 4.92 -1.68 19.81
C HIS A 158 6.02 -2.59 19.26
N ALA A 159 7.14 -2.75 19.98
CA ALA A 159 8.25 -3.60 19.57
C ALA A 159 7.87 -5.08 19.40
N PRO A 160 7.19 -5.75 20.36
CA PRO A 160 6.85 -7.17 20.23
C PRO A 160 5.87 -7.43 19.07
N LEU A 161 4.98 -6.47 18.79
CA LEU A 161 4.04 -6.57 17.66
C LEU A 161 4.75 -6.53 16.32
N ARG A 162 5.74 -5.65 16.15
CA ARG A 162 6.56 -5.58 14.94
C ARG A 162 7.36 -6.86 14.73
N PHE A 163 7.93 -7.41 15.80
CA PHE A 163 8.64 -8.68 15.74
C PHE A 163 7.71 -9.84 15.36
N MET A 164 6.52 -9.92 15.95
CA MET A 164 5.53 -10.93 15.59
C MET A 164 5.05 -10.79 14.15
N GLN A 165 4.87 -9.56 13.66
CA GLN A 165 4.53 -9.29 12.26
C GLN A 165 5.64 -9.72 11.31
N LEU A 166 6.91 -9.51 11.65
CA LEU A 166 8.05 -10.00 10.88
C LEU A 166 8.01 -11.52 10.77
N LEU A 167 7.84 -12.23 11.89
CA LEU A 167 7.75 -13.69 11.90
C LEU A 167 6.56 -14.22 11.09
N LEU A 168 5.38 -13.62 11.26
CA LEU A 168 4.18 -13.99 10.51
C LEU A 168 4.33 -13.69 9.01
N GLY A 169 4.99 -12.59 8.65
CA GLY A 169 5.35 -12.29 7.28
C GLY A 169 6.26 -13.36 6.67
N ALA A 170 7.28 -13.81 7.40
CA ALA A 170 8.15 -14.90 6.95
C ALA A 170 7.35 -16.20 6.70
N VAL A 171 6.45 -16.56 7.63
CA VAL A 171 5.57 -17.73 7.49
C VAL A 171 4.65 -17.60 6.27
N VAL A 172 4.04 -16.43 6.06
CA VAL A 172 3.20 -16.15 4.89
C VAL A 172 4.01 -16.23 3.60
N GLY A 173 5.25 -15.75 3.59
CA GLY A 173 6.15 -15.87 2.44
C GLY A 173 6.47 -17.32 2.09
N LEU A 174 6.79 -18.16 3.09
CA LEU A 174 7.01 -19.59 2.87
C LEU A 174 5.76 -20.30 2.36
N ALA A 175 4.58 -19.96 2.91
CA ALA A 175 3.31 -20.47 2.41
C ALA A 175 3.04 -20.01 0.96
N ALA A 176 3.32 -18.76 0.63
CA ALA A 176 3.17 -18.22 -0.71
C ALA A 176 4.07 -18.95 -1.72
N TRP A 177 5.31 -19.24 -1.34
CA TRP A 177 6.21 -20.07 -2.14
C TRP A 177 5.65 -21.49 -2.33
N ALA A 178 5.18 -22.14 -1.27
CA ALA A 178 4.63 -23.49 -1.34
C ALA A 178 3.40 -23.56 -2.26
N VAL A 179 2.51 -22.55 -2.20
CA VAL A 179 1.35 -22.45 -3.10
C VAL A 179 1.81 -22.23 -4.54
N ALA A 180 2.80 -21.35 -4.79
CA ALA A 180 3.34 -21.15 -6.14
C ALA A 180 3.90 -22.45 -6.73
N GLN A 181 4.67 -23.19 -5.94
CA GLN A 181 5.23 -24.50 -6.34
C GLN A 181 4.13 -25.53 -6.61
N SER A 182 3.09 -25.58 -5.77
CA SER A 182 1.98 -26.51 -5.97
C SER A 182 1.16 -26.24 -7.24
N LEU A 183 1.15 -24.98 -7.69
CA LEU A 183 0.47 -24.53 -8.91
C LEU A 183 1.38 -24.55 -10.14
N TYR A 184 2.67 -24.94 -9.99
CA TYR A 184 3.70 -24.80 -11.02
C TYR A 184 3.71 -23.38 -11.64
N LEU A 185 3.48 -22.37 -10.78
CA LEU A 185 3.32 -21.00 -11.22
C LEU A 185 4.68 -20.35 -11.46
N ASP A 186 4.92 -19.99 -12.71
CA ASP A 186 5.99 -19.07 -13.08
C ASP A 186 5.50 -17.62 -12.93
N ILE A 187 6.19 -16.85 -12.09
CA ILE A 187 5.79 -15.47 -11.82
C ILE A 187 6.27 -14.57 -12.96
N PRO A 188 5.36 -13.87 -13.67
CA PRO A 188 5.77 -12.95 -14.73
C PRO A 188 6.51 -11.76 -14.12
N ALA A 189 7.63 -11.40 -14.73
CA ALA A 189 8.46 -10.28 -14.31
C ALA A 189 8.60 -9.26 -15.45
N SER A 190 8.16 -8.02 -15.20
CA SER A 190 8.31 -6.93 -16.16
C SER A 190 9.68 -6.25 -16.03
N HIS A 191 10.33 -5.96 -17.15
CA HIS A 191 11.60 -5.22 -17.18
C HIS A 191 11.47 -3.72 -17.00
N ASP A 192 10.30 -3.16 -17.30
CA ASP A 192 10.11 -1.70 -17.38
C ASP A 192 9.76 -1.04 -16.04
N PHE A 193 9.44 -1.83 -15.01
CA PHE A 193 8.77 -1.34 -13.80
C PHE A 193 9.60 -1.50 -12.50
N SER A 194 10.76 -2.14 -12.56
CA SER A 194 11.64 -2.34 -11.41
C SER A 194 13.10 -2.59 -11.79
N PRO A 195 14.05 -2.32 -10.88
CA PRO A 195 15.42 -2.79 -11.03
C PRO A 195 15.48 -4.31 -11.24
N GLY A 196 16.52 -4.75 -11.95
CA GLY A 196 16.79 -6.17 -12.08
C GLY A 196 17.18 -6.80 -10.73
N PRO A 197 17.10 -8.13 -10.62
CA PRO A 197 17.54 -8.86 -9.43
C PRO A 197 18.94 -8.44 -8.94
N GLY A 198 19.88 -8.30 -9.87
CA GLY A 198 21.28 -7.91 -9.59
C GLY A 198 21.48 -6.47 -9.11
N ASP A 199 20.48 -5.60 -9.27
CA ASP A 199 20.57 -4.18 -8.91
C ASP A 199 19.96 -3.87 -7.53
N SER A 200 19.46 -4.90 -6.83
CA SER A 200 18.90 -4.77 -5.49
C SER A 200 19.98 -4.77 -4.39
N LEU A 201 19.70 -4.16 -3.23
CA LEU A 201 20.63 -4.22 -2.10
C LEU A 201 20.85 -5.67 -1.63
N SER A 202 19.82 -6.52 -1.69
CA SER A 202 19.91 -7.95 -1.42
C SER A 202 20.84 -8.70 -2.37
N ALA A 203 21.09 -8.19 -3.59
CA ALA A 203 21.98 -8.83 -4.56
C ALA A 203 23.40 -8.98 -4.02
N GLN A 204 23.88 -7.98 -3.27
CA GLN A 204 25.21 -8.00 -2.67
C GLN A 204 25.33 -9.06 -1.56
N LEU A 205 24.23 -9.36 -0.87
CA LEU A 205 24.21 -10.32 0.23
C LEU A 205 24.11 -11.78 -0.25
N PHE A 206 23.53 -12.03 -1.42
CA PHE A 206 23.32 -13.39 -1.93
C PHE A 206 23.81 -13.61 -3.37
N SER A 207 24.90 -12.96 -3.75
CA SER A 207 25.44 -12.91 -5.13
C SER A 207 25.42 -14.24 -5.88
N GLN A 208 25.84 -15.34 -5.23
CA GLN A 208 25.87 -16.69 -5.84
C GLN A 208 24.50 -17.21 -6.30
N ARG A 209 23.38 -16.74 -5.72
CA ARG A 209 22.02 -17.18 -6.10
C ARG A 209 21.34 -16.27 -7.12
N TYR A 210 21.95 -15.12 -7.44
CA TYR A 210 21.35 -14.14 -8.34
C TYR A 210 21.66 -14.41 -9.81
N ASP A 211 22.73 -15.14 -10.15
CA ASP A 211 23.09 -15.40 -11.56
C ASP A 211 22.01 -16.22 -12.29
N SER A 212 21.55 -17.32 -11.67
CA SER A 212 20.46 -18.14 -12.23
C SER A 212 19.14 -17.36 -12.31
N LEU A 213 18.91 -16.50 -11.33
CA LEU A 213 17.68 -15.71 -11.23
C LEU A 213 17.66 -14.54 -12.23
N GLN A 214 18.82 -13.95 -12.54
CA GLN A 214 18.97 -12.94 -13.57
C GLN A 214 18.71 -13.53 -14.97
N GLN A 215 19.12 -14.77 -15.22
CA GLN A 215 18.82 -15.46 -16.47
C GLN A 215 17.31 -15.73 -16.61
N ALA A 216 16.67 -16.24 -15.56
CA ALA A 216 15.22 -16.44 -15.52
C ALA A 216 14.46 -15.11 -15.70
N TYR A 217 14.92 -14.04 -15.03
CA TYR A 217 14.35 -12.70 -15.18
C TYR A 217 14.36 -12.24 -16.64
N ARG A 218 15.48 -12.40 -17.36
CA ARG A 218 15.58 -12.07 -18.79
C ARG A 218 14.66 -12.92 -19.68
N ALA A 219 14.27 -14.11 -19.24
CA ALA A 219 13.28 -14.94 -19.92
C ALA A 219 11.82 -14.51 -19.63
N GLY A 220 11.61 -13.51 -18.78
CA GLY A 220 10.29 -12.95 -18.43
C GLY A 220 9.50 -13.75 -17.38
N SER A 221 10.02 -14.91 -16.97
CA SER A 221 9.40 -15.82 -15.99
C SER A 221 10.41 -16.19 -14.92
N VAL A 222 10.05 -16.00 -13.65
CA VAL A 222 10.99 -16.21 -12.54
C VAL A 222 10.41 -17.18 -11.52
N GLN A 223 11.16 -18.27 -11.29
CA GLN A 223 10.98 -19.13 -10.13
C GLN A 223 11.89 -18.64 -9.01
N MET A 224 11.28 -18.08 -7.97
CA MET A 224 12.03 -17.53 -6.86
C MET A 224 12.31 -18.59 -5.78
N PRO A 225 13.50 -18.56 -5.16
CA PRO A 225 13.79 -19.38 -3.98
C PRO A 225 12.88 -19.04 -2.79
N PRO A 226 12.58 -20.01 -1.91
CA PRO A 226 11.71 -19.80 -0.73
C PRO A 226 12.21 -18.69 0.20
N ALA A 227 13.53 -18.55 0.34
CA ALA A 227 14.14 -17.52 1.18
C ALA A 227 13.79 -16.10 0.73
N MET A 228 13.65 -15.86 -0.58
CA MET A 228 13.28 -14.54 -1.11
C MET A 228 11.82 -14.20 -0.81
N TYR A 229 10.90 -15.16 -0.92
CA TYR A 229 9.52 -14.96 -0.49
C TYR A 229 9.45 -14.66 1.02
N ALA A 230 10.12 -15.47 1.83
CA ALA A 230 10.14 -15.29 3.28
C ALA A 230 10.69 -13.92 3.67
N ALA A 231 11.82 -13.50 3.10
CA ALA A 231 12.41 -12.20 3.37
C ALA A 231 11.50 -11.05 2.91
N TYR A 232 11.00 -11.08 1.67
CA TYR A 232 10.13 -10.04 1.15
C TYR A 232 8.91 -9.81 2.05
N PHE A 233 8.16 -10.87 2.38
CA PHE A 233 6.98 -10.75 3.21
C PHE A 233 7.29 -10.40 4.67
N ALA A 234 8.40 -10.92 5.23
CA ALA A 234 8.83 -10.57 6.59
C ALA A 234 9.08 -9.07 6.74
N PHE A 235 9.86 -8.48 5.82
CA PHE A 235 10.16 -7.05 5.85
C PHE A 235 8.97 -6.19 5.42
N PHE A 236 8.14 -6.67 4.49
CA PHE A 236 6.89 -6.00 4.12
C PHE A 236 5.92 -5.91 5.31
N PHE A 237 5.85 -6.95 6.13
CA PHE A 237 5.04 -6.96 7.35
C PHE A 237 5.66 -6.11 8.47
N LEU A 238 6.99 -6.00 8.52
CA LEU A 238 7.70 -5.19 9.50
C LEU A 238 7.58 -3.68 9.25
N VAL A 239 7.77 -3.25 8.00
CA VAL A 239 7.93 -1.82 7.64
C VAL A 239 6.62 -1.05 7.78
N LEU A 240 5.51 -1.69 7.47
CA LEU A 240 4.20 -1.07 7.49
C LEU A 240 3.54 -1.22 8.86
N ARG A 241 2.89 -0.15 9.32
CA ARG A 241 2.08 -0.18 10.55
C ARG A 241 0.73 -0.84 10.31
N TRP A 242 0.72 -2.10 9.86
CA TRP A 242 -0.49 -2.83 9.43
C TRP A 242 -1.61 -2.84 10.45
N TRP A 243 -1.28 -2.80 11.74
CA TRP A 243 -2.26 -2.74 12.83
C TRP A 243 -3.17 -1.51 12.72
N ARG A 244 -2.71 -0.41 12.12
CA ARG A 244 -3.54 0.77 11.86
C ARG A 244 -4.57 0.54 10.75
N LEU A 245 -4.31 -0.37 9.82
CA LEU A 245 -5.26 -0.71 8.74
C LEU A 245 -6.38 -1.62 9.26
N SER A 246 -6.12 -2.44 10.27
CA SER A 246 -7.11 -3.28 10.93
C SER A 246 -7.87 -2.58 12.06
N GLU A 247 -7.43 -1.38 12.48
CA GLU A 247 -7.99 -0.68 13.63
C GLU A 247 -9.48 -0.35 13.42
N SER A 248 -10.31 -0.68 14.41
CA SER A 248 -11.76 -0.47 14.36
C SER A 248 -12.20 1.00 14.41
N THR A 249 -11.34 1.88 14.94
CA THR A 249 -11.59 3.32 15.12
C THR A 249 -11.32 4.16 13.86
N ARG A 250 -10.91 3.54 12.74
CA ARG A 250 -10.53 4.20 11.49
C ARG A 250 -11.63 5.09 10.91
N SER A 251 -11.31 6.30 10.44
CA SER A 251 -12.33 7.28 10.01
C SER A 251 -13.25 6.76 8.90
N THR A 252 -12.68 6.12 7.89
CA THR A 252 -13.36 5.53 6.72
C THR A 252 -13.24 4.00 6.74
N ARG A 253 -14.21 3.30 6.14
CA ARG A 253 -14.17 1.82 6.07
C ARG A 253 -12.99 1.34 5.23
N VAL A 254 -12.80 1.96 4.06
CA VAL A 254 -11.68 1.72 3.15
C VAL A 254 -11.08 3.09 2.76
N SER A 255 -9.76 3.20 2.82
CA SER A 255 -9.01 4.38 2.39
C SER A 255 -8.16 4.03 1.17
N LEU A 256 -8.60 4.46 -0.01
CA LEU A 256 -7.86 4.22 -1.26
C LEU A 256 -6.46 4.85 -1.22
N TRP A 257 -6.31 5.97 -0.52
CA TRP A 257 -5.01 6.60 -0.32
C TRP A 257 -4.03 5.71 0.46
N LEU A 258 -4.48 5.10 1.56
CA LEU A 258 -3.64 4.19 2.34
C LEU A 258 -3.34 2.91 1.56
N THR A 259 -4.30 2.40 0.79
CA THR A 259 -4.08 1.26 -0.11
C THR A 259 -3.02 1.58 -1.17
N ALA A 260 -3.12 2.74 -1.83
CA ALA A 260 -2.13 3.19 -2.82
C ALA A 260 -0.75 3.39 -2.20
N TRP A 261 -0.68 3.98 -1.00
CA TRP A 261 0.57 4.14 -0.26
C TRP A 261 1.19 2.79 0.13
N THR A 262 0.36 1.81 0.50
CA THR A 262 0.82 0.45 0.81
C THR A 262 1.35 -0.25 -0.44
N ALA A 263 0.66 -0.11 -1.58
CA ALA A 263 1.10 -0.60 -2.88
C ALA A 263 2.45 0.01 -3.29
N PHE A 264 2.60 1.32 -3.08
CA PHE A 264 3.86 2.03 -3.30
C PHE A 264 4.99 1.48 -2.42
N ILE A 265 4.73 1.20 -1.14
CA ILE A 265 5.73 0.58 -0.25
C ILE A 265 6.07 -0.85 -0.71
N GLY A 266 5.08 -1.64 -1.16
CA GLY A 266 5.32 -2.97 -1.73
C GLY A 266 6.20 -2.94 -2.98
N TRP A 267 6.01 -1.93 -3.84
CA TRP A 267 6.89 -1.65 -4.97
C TRP A 267 8.29 -1.22 -4.52
N ALA A 268 8.39 -0.25 -3.61
CA ALA A 268 9.66 0.26 -3.09
C ALA A 268 10.47 -0.80 -2.34
N MET A 269 9.82 -1.81 -1.77
CA MET A 269 10.50 -2.93 -1.12
C MET A 269 11.40 -3.71 -2.10
N THR A 270 11.08 -3.71 -3.40
CA THR A 270 11.87 -4.39 -4.45
C THR A 270 13.32 -3.91 -4.52
N PHE A 271 13.60 -2.66 -4.14
CA PHE A 271 14.95 -2.13 -4.11
C PHE A 271 15.80 -2.73 -2.97
N PHE A 272 15.16 -3.13 -1.88
CA PHE A 272 15.81 -3.74 -0.72
C PHE A 272 15.83 -5.27 -0.82
N TRP A 273 14.66 -5.84 -1.09
CA TRP A 273 14.39 -7.26 -1.22
C TRP A 273 13.71 -7.48 -2.56
N TRP A 274 14.48 -7.91 -3.55
CA TRP A 274 13.96 -8.03 -4.91
C TRP A 274 12.75 -8.98 -4.97
N PHE A 275 11.67 -8.51 -5.60
CA PHE A 275 10.44 -9.25 -5.84
C PHE A 275 9.86 -8.83 -7.20
N PRO A 276 9.35 -9.76 -8.02
CA PRO A 276 8.83 -9.47 -9.35
C PRO A 276 7.74 -8.39 -9.34
N GLN A 277 7.91 -7.37 -10.18
CA GLN A 277 6.88 -6.38 -10.47
C GLN A 277 6.14 -6.74 -11.76
N PRO A 278 4.83 -6.43 -11.86
CA PRO A 278 4.01 -5.64 -10.94
C PRO A 278 3.39 -6.42 -9.76
N ILE A 279 3.75 -7.68 -9.57
CA ILE A 279 3.05 -8.59 -8.63
C ILE A 279 3.22 -8.19 -7.18
N GLY A 280 4.41 -7.73 -6.76
CA GLY A 280 4.61 -7.22 -5.40
C GLY A 280 3.70 -6.02 -5.07
N LEU A 281 3.60 -5.06 -5.99
CA LEU A 281 2.68 -3.92 -5.87
C LEU A 281 1.22 -4.39 -5.78
N MET A 282 0.82 -5.32 -6.65
CA MET A 282 -0.53 -5.86 -6.71
C MET A 282 -0.92 -6.56 -5.40
N LEU A 283 -0.07 -7.48 -4.89
CA LEU A 283 -0.27 -8.16 -3.62
C LEU A 283 -0.41 -7.16 -2.47
N ALA A 284 0.46 -6.15 -2.40
CA ALA A 284 0.40 -5.12 -1.38
C ALA A 284 -0.95 -4.37 -1.39
N ALA A 285 -1.45 -4.01 -2.58
CA ALA A 285 -2.74 -3.36 -2.74
C ALA A 285 -3.90 -4.27 -2.31
N VAL A 286 -3.91 -5.53 -2.79
CA VAL A 286 -4.97 -6.50 -2.49
C VAL A 286 -5.02 -6.82 -1.00
N ILE A 287 -3.87 -7.04 -0.35
CA ILE A 287 -3.79 -7.30 1.09
C ILE A 287 -4.33 -6.09 1.88
N ALA A 288 -3.85 -4.88 1.56
CA ALA A 288 -4.29 -3.67 2.25
C ALA A 288 -5.79 -3.41 2.08
N PHE A 289 -6.34 -3.62 0.88
CA PHE A 289 -7.76 -3.51 0.62
C PHE A 289 -8.58 -4.56 1.39
N THR A 290 -8.15 -5.82 1.33
CA THR A 290 -8.82 -6.94 2.00
C THR A 290 -8.87 -6.77 3.50
N VAL A 291 -7.74 -6.37 4.12
CA VAL A 291 -7.66 -6.10 5.56
C VAL A 291 -8.61 -4.96 5.96
N GLN A 292 -8.63 -3.86 5.21
CA GLN A 292 -9.50 -2.72 5.52
C GLN A 292 -10.98 -3.05 5.33
N LEU A 293 -11.35 -3.83 4.32
CA LEU A 293 -12.76 -4.12 4.04
C LEU A 293 -13.35 -5.14 5.03
N SER A 294 -12.53 -6.11 5.44
CA SER A 294 -12.95 -7.26 6.25
C SER A 294 -12.81 -7.03 7.76
N SER A 295 -11.92 -6.13 8.18
CA SER A 295 -11.77 -5.80 9.60
C SER A 295 -13.00 -5.06 10.15
N PRO A 296 -13.35 -5.24 11.45
CA PRO A 296 -14.49 -4.57 12.06
C PRO A 296 -14.34 -3.05 11.98
N TRP A 297 -15.45 -2.33 11.81
CA TRP A 297 -15.46 -0.88 11.67
C TRP A 297 -16.54 -0.26 12.56
N LEU A 298 -16.16 0.72 13.37
CA LEU A 298 -17.10 1.42 14.25
C LEU A 298 -17.85 2.49 13.45
N SER A 299 -19.16 2.38 13.29
CA SER A 299 -19.93 3.35 12.50
C SER A 299 -19.88 4.78 13.07
N PRO A 300 -20.07 5.83 12.24
CA PRO A 300 -19.97 7.22 12.71
C PRO A 300 -21.07 7.56 13.72
N SER A 301 -22.24 6.92 13.61
CA SER A 301 -23.32 7.04 14.58
C SER A 301 -22.90 6.51 15.96
N ARG A 302 -22.31 5.32 16.01
CA ARG A 302 -21.79 4.73 17.27
C ARG A 302 -20.68 5.57 17.88
N ARG A 303 -19.83 6.20 17.06
CA ARG A 303 -18.82 7.16 17.56
C ARG A 303 -19.44 8.39 18.21
N ARG A 304 -20.52 8.93 17.63
CA ARG A 304 -21.26 10.07 18.21
C ARG A 304 -21.91 9.68 19.53
N GLU A 305 -22.51 8.50 19.59
CA GLU A 305 -23.10 7.98 20.83
C GLU A 305 -22.05 7.81 21.94
N LEU A 306 -20.89 7.22 21.62
CA LEU A 306 -19.79 7.11 22.57
C LEU A 306 -19.22 8.47 23.00
N ALA A 307 -19.14 9.42 22.07
CA ALA A 307 -18.74 10.79 22.39
C ALA A 307 -19.74 11.49 23.32
N GLN A 308 -21.04 11.23 23.15
CA GLN A 308 -22.09 11.77 24.02
C GLN A 308 -22.07 11.14 25.42
N ARG A 309 -21.81 9.83 25.53
CA ARG A 309 -21.69 9.14 26.82
C ARG A 309 -20.45 9.54 27.61
N ALA A 310 -19.42 10.05 26.93
CA ALA A 310 -18.16 10.47 27.54
C ALA A 310 -18.12 11.97 27.90
N ALA A 311 -19.12 12.75 27.49
CA ALA A 311 -19.22 14.19 27.73
C ALA A 311 -20.06 14.49 28.98
#